data_AF-A0A9P7FGY3-F1
#
_entry.id   AF-A0A9P7FGY3-F1
#
_cell.length_a   1.000
_cell.length_b   1.000
_cell.length_c   1.000
_cell.angle_alpha   90.00
_cell.angle_beta   90.00
_cell.angle_gamma   90.00
#
_symmetry.space_group_name_H-M   'P 1'
#
loop_
_entity.id
_entity.type
_entity.pdbx_description
1 polymer ?
#
loop_
_entity_poly.entity_id
_entity_poly.type
_entity_poly.pdbx_seq_one_letter_code
_entity_poly.pdbx_strand_id
1 'polypeptide(L)'
;MGVLGLTPFLQKTCPEVIRKLPDRLRSLCGKTVVIDGTLITQRLHFAPMPHPHRHVLGWHRIITELKECNVHAICVFDGRDRSIAKAREVERRREIRRLDAARSSIEVERLSRLRKLMRLLPQYHSMEPPDRRRVSYALQHVAVAPKTIPTYFQPSLSPSDILQNDVNSVSVATTRFQTRLSGASEFEQICNTLSTHSEEDTLWAIYC
;
A
#
# COMPACT_ATOMS: atom_id res chain seq x y z
N MET A 1 -4.59 10.88 -0.25
CA MET A 1 -5.66 11.69 0.38
C MET A 1 -5.20 13.13 0.34
N GLY A 2 -5.96 14.03 -0.27
CA GLY A 2 -5.60 15.45 -0.31
C GLY A 2 -6.05 16.13 -1.60
N VAL A 3 -5.73 17.41 -1.71
CA VAL A 3 -5.94 18.21 -2.91
C VAL A 3 -4.71 18.03 -3.82
N LEU A 4 -4.92 17.54 -5.04
CA LEU A 4 -3.85 17.31 -6.00
C LEU A 4 -3.17 18.64 -6.36
N GLY A 5 -1.84 18.69 -6.31
CA GLY A 5 -1.06 19.86 -6.73
C GLY A 5 -1.02 21.01 -5.73
N LEU A 6 -1.71 20.93 -4.59
CA LEU A 6 -1.72 22.02 -3.61
C LEU A 6 -0.34 22.29 -3.02
N THR A 7 0.40 21.26 -2.62
CA THR A 7 1.74 21.43 -2.02
C THR A 7 2.74 22.05 -3.00
N PRO A 8 2.91 21.54 -4.25
CA PRO A 8 3.76 22.20 -5.25
C PRO A 8 3.33 23.64 -5.55
N PHE A 9 2.03 23.91 -5.58
CA PHE A 9 1.51 25.26 -5.78
C PHE A 9 1.92 26.20 -4.64
N LEU A 10 1.69 25.81 -3.38
CA LEU A 10 2.07 26.62 -2.22
C LEU A 10 3.58 26.84 -2.15
N GLN A 11 4.39 25.82 -2.45
CA GLN A 11 5.85 25.95 -2.50
C GLN A 11 6.32 26.97 -3.56
N LYS A 12 5.62 27.08 -4.68
CA LYS A 12 5.96 28.00 -5.77
C LYS A 12 5.45 29.41 -5.52
N THR A 13 4.23 29.55 -5.02
CA THR A 13 3.52 30.84 -4.96
C THR A 13 3.69 31.55 -3.62
N CYS A 14 3.72 30.80 -2.51
CA CYS A 14 3.77 31.33 -1.14
C CYS A 14 4.67 30.44 -0.25
N PRO A 15 5.98 30.32 -0.52
CA PRO A 15 6.86 29.40 0.22
C PRO A 15 6.90 29.69 1.73
N GLU A 16 6.66 30.92 2.16
CA GLU A 16 6.67 31.38 3.55
C GLU A 16 5.61 30.73 4.45
N VAL A 17 4.53 30.18 3.86
CA VAL A 17 3.47 29.48 4.61
C VAL A 17 3.88 28.06 5.01
N ILE A 18 4.90 27.50 4.35
CA ILE A 18 5.42 26.15 4.64
C ILE A 18 6.65 26.28 5.51
N ARG A 19 6.48 25.95 6.80
CA ARG A 19 7.58 25.94 7.77
C ARG A 19 8.00 24.50 8.06
N LYS A 20 9.30 24.24 7.96
CA LYS A 20 9.90 23.00 8.47
C LYS A 20 10.17 23.18 9.96
N LEU A 21 9.78 22.20 10.76
CA LEU A 21 10.07 22.16 12.18
C LEU A 21 11.46 21.51 12.38
N PRO A 22 12.51 22.26 12.75
CA PRO A 22 13.87 21.73 12.80
C PRO A 22 14.00 20.60 13.83
N ASP A 23 13.35 20.76 14.99
CA ASP A 23 13.38 19.78 16.09
C ASP A 23 12.19 18.81 16.06
N ARG A 24 11.58 18.60 14.88
CA ARG A 24 10.38 17.76 14.69
C ARG A 24 9.29 18.11 15.71
N LEU A 25 8.79 17.12 16.47
CA LEU A 25 7.72 17.28 17.46
C LEU A 25 8.16 18.05 18.71
N ARG A 26 9.46 18.16 19.01
CA ARG A 26 9.94 18.91 20.19
C ARG A 26 9.61 20.40 20.11
N SER A 27 9.57 20.95 18.90
CA SER A 27 9.10 22.31 18.65
C SER A 27 7.63 22.56 19.05
N LEU A 28 6.87 21.49 19.27
CA LEU A 28 5.47 21.51 19.71
C LEU A 28 5.31 21.15 21.20
N CYS A 29 6.41 21.10 21.97
CA CYS A 29 6.38 20.77 23.38
C CYS A 29 5.35 21.64 24.16
N GLY A 30 4.54 20.97 24.98
CA GLY A 30 3.45 21.58 25.75
C GLY A 30 2.23 21.99 24.92
N LYS A 31 2.23 21.77 23.60
CA LYS A 31 1.07 22.08 22.74
C LYS A 31 0.11 20.90 22.66
N THR A 32 -1.14 21.21 22.35
CA THR A 32 -2.15 20.23 21.96
C THR A 32 -2.32 20.27 20.44
N VAL A 33 -2.17 19.14 19.78
CA VAL A 33 -2.37 18.96 18.34
C VAL A 33 -3.60 18.11 18.09
N VAL A 34 -4.37 18.47 17.05
CA VAL A 34 -5.50 17.66 16.58
C VAL A 34 -5.05 16.91 15.33
N ILE A 35 -5.18 15.59 15.36
CA ILE A 35 -4.73 14.69 14.30
C ILE A 35 -5.94 14.03 13.67
N ASP A 36 -6.00 14.01 12.33
CA ASP A 36 -6.94 13.14 11.61
C ASP A 36 -6.46 11.68 11.76
N GLY A 37 -7.08 10.97 12.69
CA GLY A 37 -6.77 9.59 13.01
C GLY A 37 -7.11 8.63 11.87
N THR A 38 -8.10 8.96 11.04
CA THR A 38 -8.49 8.13 9.90
C THR A 38 -7.41 8.12 8.84
N LEU A 39 -6.88 9.30 8.50
CA LEU A 39 -5.84 9.45 7.49
C LEU A 39 -4.53 8.82 7.93
N ILE A 40 -4.11 9.03 9.19
CA ILE A 40 -2.91 8.40 9.75
C ILE A 40 -3.06 6.88 9.79
N THR A 41 -4.18 6.36 10.29
CA THR A 41 -4.43 4.91 10.34
C THR A 41 -4.38 4.29 8.96
N GLN A 42 -4.99 4.93 7.95
CA GLN A 42 -4.92 4.45 6.57
C GLN A 42 -3.49 4.45 6.04
N ARG A 43 -2.73 5.52 6.27
CA ARG A 43 -1.32 5.59 5.84
C ARG A 43 -0.51 4.46 6.45
N LEU A 44 -0.64 4.22 7.76
CA LEU A 44 0.09 3.15 8.44
C LEU A 44 -0.38 1.76 8.00
N HIS A 45 -1.68 1.57 7.77
CA HIS A 45 -2.25 0.29 7.32
C HIS A 45 -1.80 -0.09 5.91
N PHE A 46 -1.44 0.87 5.07
CA PHE A 46 -0.92 0.61 3.72
C PHE A 46 0.59 0.83 3.60
N ALA A 47 1.30 1.06 4.71
CA ALA A 47 2.76 1.18 4.70
C ALA A 47 3.40 -0.15 4.22
N PRO A 48 4.51 -0.10 3.47
CA PRO A 48 5.20 -1.27 2.92
C PRO A 48 6.01 -2.01 4.00
N MET A 49 5.34 -2.42 5.08
CA MET A 49 5.90 -3.15 6.21
C MET A 49 5.24 -4.54 6.29
N PRO A 50 6.00 -5.64 6.30
CA PRO A 50 5.47 -7.00 6.26
C PRO A 50 4.95 -7.47 7.63
N HIS A 51 4.18 -6.62 8.34
CA HIS A 51 3.55 -6.95 9.61
C HIS A 51 2.03 -6.79 9.50
N PRO A 52 1.22 -7.78 9.93
CA PRO A 52 -0.25 -7.72 9.83
C PRO A 52 -0.84 -6.55 10.63
N HIS A 53 -0.29 -6.27 11.80
CA HIS A 53 -0.71 -5.17 12.69
C HIS A 53 0.19 -3.93 12.58
N ARG A 54 0.81 -3.68 11.41
CA ARG A 54 1.70 -2.53 11.17
C ARG A 54 1.11 -1.17 11.58
N HIS A 55 -0.21 -1.01 11.46
CA HIS A 55 -0.90 0.21 11.88
C HIS A 55 -0.93 0.39 13.40
N VAL A 56 -1.06 -0.70 14.16
CA VAL A 56 -0.98 -0.68 15.62
C VAL A 56 0.42 -0.31 16.07
N LEU A 57 1.45 -0.97 15.51
CA LEU A 57 2.85 -0.65 15.80
C LEU A 57 3.21 0.80 15.43
N GLY A 58 2.73 1.26 14.28
CA GLY A 58 2.92 2.65 13.85
C GLY A 58 2.28 3.65 14.82
N TRP A 59 1.06 3.40 15.27
CA TRP A 59 0.39 4.23 16.27
C TRP A 59 1.12 4.23 17.61
N HIS A 60 1.56 3.06 18.07
CA HIS A 60 2.35 2.96 19.30
C HIS A 60 3.58 3.86 19.23
N ARG A 61 4.36 3.78 18.15
CA ARG A 61 5.54 4.63 17.95
C ARG A 61 5.21 6.13 17.94
N ILE A 62 4.15 6.53 17.22
CA ILE A 62 3.71 7.93 17.17
C ILE A 62 3.31 8.43 18.56
N ILE A 63 2.53 7.63 19.31
CA ILE A 63 2.06 8.01 20.66
C ILE A 63 3.24 8.10 21.63
N THR A 64 4.20 7.18 21.55
CA THR A 64 5.43 7.23 22.35
C THR A 64 6.22 8.50 22.04
N GLU A 65 6.45 8.83 20.77
CA GLU A 65 7.18 10.05 20.37
C GLU A 65 6.47 11.33 20.85
N LEU A 66 5.13 11.39 20.75
CA LEU A 66 4.34 12.51 21.24
C LEU A 66 4.47 12.67 22.76
N LYS A 67 4.44 11.56 23.52
CA LYS A 67 4.64 11.58 24.97
C LYS A 67 6.04 12.05 25.36
N GLU A 68 7.07 11.52 24.70
CA GLU A 68 8.47 11.90 24.92
C GLU A 68 8.72 13.39 24.66
N CYS A 69 8.01 13.96 23.67
CA CYS A 69 8.08 15.39 23.34
C CYS A 69 7.11 16.26 24.15
N ASN A 70 6.38 15.70 25.12
CA ASN A 70 5.34 16.40 25.89
C ASN A 70 4.30 17.10 25.00
N VAL A 71 3.89 16.45 23.92
CA VAL A 71 2.86 16.92 22.99
C VAL A 71 1.56 16.18 23.27
N HIS A 72 0.49 16.92 23.53
CA HIS A 72 -0.83 16.36 23.73
C HIS A 72 -1.50 16.17 22.38
N ALA A 73 -2.11 15.02 22.12
CA ALA A 73 -2.77 14.75 20.85
C ALA A 73 -4.23 14.35 21.03
N ILE A 74 -5.11 15.00 20.25
CA ILE A 74 -6.51 14.61 20.11
C ILE A 74 -6.66 14.00 18.73
N CYS A 75 -6.95 12.70 18.67
CA CYS A 75 -7.16 12.00 17.41
C CYS A 75 -8.66 12.01 17.05
N VAL A 76 -8.99 12.59 15.90
CA VAL A 76 -10.36 12.65 15.37
C VAL A 76 -10.52 11.59 14.29
N PHE A 77 -11.54 10.76 14.44
CA PHE A 77 -11.88 9.72 13.48
C PHE A 77 -13.16 10.10 12.73
N ASP A 78 -13.21 9.76 11.43
CA ASP A 78 -14.39 9.94 10.61
C ASP A 78 -15.53 9.09 11.21
N GLY A 79 -16.73 9.67 11.30
CA GLY A 79 -17.93 8.96 11.74
C GLY A 79 -18.42 7.91 10.74
N ARG A 80 -19.51 7.23 11.10
CA ARG A 80 -20.12 6.17 10.27
C ARG A 80 -20.57 6.69 8.90
N ASP A 81 -21.13 7.89 8.88
CA ASP A 81 -21.67 8.50 7.67
C ASP A 81 -20.60 9.30 6.94
N ARG A 82 -20.48 9.04 5.63
CA ARG A 82 -19.55 9.75 4.76
C ARG A 82 -20.34 10.70 3.86
N SER A 83 -19.81 11.89 3.65
CA SER A 83 -20.41 12.83 2.71
C SER A 83 -20.47 12.22 1.30
N ILE A 84 -21.56 12.53 0.59
CA ILE A 84 -21.78 12.10 -0.80
C ILE A 84 -20.59 12.50 -1.70
N ALA A 85 -19.94 13.62 -1.38
CA ALA A 85 -18.73 14.11 -2.06
C ALA A 85 -17.52 13.13 -1.97
N LYS A 86 -17.42 12.30 -0.92
CA LYS A 86 -16.35 11.29 -0.78
C LYS A 86 -16.63 10.00 -1.57
N ALA A 87 -17.84 9.77 -2.09
CA ALA A 87 -18.23 8.49 -2.71
C ALA A 87 -17.44 8.19 -4.00
N ARG A 88 -17.33 9.16 -4.92
CA ARG A 88 -16.59 9.02 -6.19
C ARG A 88 -15.10 8.72 -5.96
N GLU A 89 -14.48 9.42 -5.02
CA GLU A 89 -13.06 9.22 -4.66
C GLU A 89 -12.82 7.83 -4.02
N VAL A 90 -13.78 7.31 -3.26
CA VAL A 90 -13.68 5.96 -2.70
C VAL A 90 -13.71 4.90 -3.80
N GLU A 91 -14.60 5.03 -4.78
CA GLU A 91 -14.68 4.08 -5.88
C GLU A 91 -13.43 4.13 -6.77
N ARG A 92 -12.98 5.34 -7.12
CA ARG A 92 -11.70 5.53 -7.83
C ARG A 92 -10.53 4.84 -7.13
N ARG A 93 -10.47 4.92 -5.79
CA ARG A 93 -9.42 4.24 -5.01
C ARG A 93 -9.57 2.73 -4.97
N ARG A 94 -10.80 2.20 -5.02
CA ARG A 94 -11.01 0.75 -5.12
C ARG A 94 -10.51 0.23 -6.45
N GLU A 95 -10.79 0.93 -7.53
CA GLU A 95 -10.31 0.58 -8.88
C GLU A 95 -8.78 0.58 -8.96
N ILE A 96 -8.14 1.65 -8.47
CA ILE A 96 -6.66 1.72 -8.43
C ILE A 96 -6.08 0.55 -7.64
N ARG A 97 -6.65 0.24 -6.46
CA ARG A 97 -6.19 -0.90 -5.66
C ARG A 97 -6.38 -2.25 -6.36
N ARG A 98 -7.49 -2.45 -7.07
CA ARG A 98 -7.71 -3.67 -7.85
C ARG A 98 -6.65 -3.82 -8.93
N LEU A 99 -6.33 -2.73 -9.62
CA LEU A 99 -5.32 -2.70 -10.68
C LEU A 99 -3.92 -2.96 -10.13
N ASP A 100 -3.55 -2.31 -9.03
CA ASP A 100 -2.25 -2.52 -8.38
C ASP A 100 -2.10 -3.94 -7.84
N ALA A 101 -3.16 -4.53 -7.28
CA ALA A 101 -3.16 -5.93 -6.86
C ALA A 101 -2.95 -6.89 -8.05
N ALA A 102 -3.63 -6.62 -9.17
CA ALA A 102 -3.45 -7.40 -10.41
C ALA A 102 -2.00 -7.30 -10.92
N ARG A 103 -1.43 -6.09 -10.97
CA ARG A 103 -0.01 -5.88 -11.35
C ARG A 103 0.94 -6.60 -10.41
N SER A 104 0.73 -6.48 -9.10
CA SER A 104 1.55 -7.14 -8.09
C SER A 104 1.57 -8.66 -8.28
N SER A 105 0.44 -9.28 -8.60
CA SER A 105 0.37 -10.72 -8.85
C SER A 105 1.22 -11.17 -10.04
N ILE A 106 1.25 -10.37 -11.12
CA ILE A 106 2.07 -10.63 -12.31
C ILE A 106 3.55 -10.49 -11.97
N GLU A 107 3.93 -9.46 -11.20
CA GLU A 107 5.31 -9.24 -10.81
C GLU A 107 5.83 -10.33 -9.85
N VAL A 108 4.99 -10.85 -8.97
CA VAL A 108 5.32 -12.01 -8.13
C VAL A 108 5.61 -13.24 -8.99
N GLU A 109 4.81 -13.50 -10.03
CA GLU A 109 5.07 -14.60 -10.96
C GLU A 109 6.39 -14.39 -11.72
N ARG A 110 6.65 -13.18 -12.24
CA ARG A 110 7.89 -12.82 -12.92
C ARG A 110 9.10 -13.06 -12.03
N LEU A 111 9.05 -12.58 -10.79
CA LEU A 111 10.10 -12.77 -9.79
C LEU A 111 10.34 -14.25 -9.49
N SER A 112 9.27 -15.05 -9.38
CA SER A 112 9.36 -16.50 -9.18
C SER A 112 10.10 -17.19 -10.34
N ARG A 113 9.78 -16.84 -11.58
CA ARG A 113 10.49 -17.36 -12.77
C ARG A 113 11.95 -16.94 -12.79
N LEU A 114 12.24 -15.68 -12.48
CA LEU A 114 13.61 -15.17 -12.44
C LEU A 114 14.44 -15.90 -11.37
N ARG A 115 13.89 -16.09 -10.17
CA ARG A 115 14.55 -16.87 -9.09
C ARG A 115 14.80 -18.32 -9.48
N LYS A 116 13.90 -18.96 -10.23
CA LYS A 116 14.14 -20.30 -10.79
C LYS A 116 15.32 -20.29 -11.76
N LEU A 117 15.35 -19.33 -12.69
CA LEU A 117 16.43 -19.20 -13.66
C LEU A 117 17.78 -18.92 -12.99
N MET A 118 17.82 -18.01 -12.00
CA MET A 118 19.03 -17.71 -11.23
C MET A 118 19.60 -18.93 -10.51
N ARG A 119 18.75 -19.88 -10.08
CA ARG A 119 19.22 -21.14 -9.47
C ARG A 119 19.76 -22.14 -10.50
N LEU A 120 19.20 -22.15 -11.70
CA LEU A 120 19.57 -23.09 -12.76
C LEU A 120 20.79 -22.64 -13.57
N LEU A 121 21.02 -21.33 -13.69
CA LEU A 121 22.11 -20.78 -14.51
C LEU A 121 23.51 -21.25 -14.07
N PRO A 122 23.85 -21.30 -12.76
CA PRO A 122 25.15 -21.81 -12.32
C PRO A 122 25.31 -23.30 -12.64
N GLN A 123 24.24 -24.10 -12.49
CA GLN A 123 24.25 -25.53 -12.79
C GLN A 123 24.48 -25.77 -14.28
N TYR A 124 23.85 -24.96 -15.14
CA TYR A 124 24.08 -24.99 -16.58
C TYR A 124 25.52 -24.61 -16.96
N HIS A 125 26.10 -23.62 -16.27
CA HIS A 125 27.50 -23.23 -16.47
C HIS A 125 28.51 -24.26 -15.95
N SER A 126 28.16 -25.08 -14.96
CA SER A 126 29.00 -26.17 -14.45
C SER A 126 28.85 -27.48 -15.23
N MET A 127 27.92 -27.59 -16.17
CA MET A 127 27.76 -28.78 -17.02
C MET A 127 28.87 -28.89 -18.06
N GLU A 128 29.27 -30.13 -18.34
CA GLU A 128 30.19 -30.48 -19.42
C GLU A 128 29.65 -30.01 -20.81
N PRO A 129 30.53 -29.62 -21.75
CA PRO A 129 30.13 -29.10 -23.07
C PRO A 129 29.12 -29.96 -23.86
N PRO A 130 29.21 -31.30 -23.92
CA PRO A 130 28.21 -32.11 -24.63
C PRO A 130 26.83 -32.06 -23.99
N ASP A 131 26.75 -32.04 -22.66
CA ASP A 131 25.47 -32.00 -21.95
C ASP A 131 24.83 -30.61 -22.02
N ARG A 132 25.66 -29.56 -21.98
CA ARG A 132 25.20 -28.19 -22.22
C ARG A 132 24.55 -28.00 -23.60
N ARG A 133 25.13 -28.63 -24.64
CA ARG A 133 24.56 -28.63 -26.00
C ARG A 133 23.23 -29.39 -26.06
N ARG A 134 23.13 -30.54 -25.40
CA ARG A 134 21.87 -31.32 -25.32
C ARG A 134 20.77 -30.53 -24.62
N VAL A 135 21.08 -29.88 -23.51
CA VAL A 135 20.12 -29.03 -22.77
C VAL A 135 19.69 -27.81 -23.59
N SER A 136 20.63 -27.13 -24.26
CA SER A 136 20.30 -26.01 -25.17
C SER A 136 19.38 -26.42 -26.30
N TYR A 137 19.69 -27.55 -26.94
CA TYR A 137 18.89 -28.11 -28.03
C TYR A 137 17.47 -28.46 -27.55
N ALA A 138 17.35 -29.11 -26.39
CA ALA A 138 16.06 -29.41 -25.78
C ALA A 138 15.27 -28.13 -25.46
N LEU A 139 15.88 -27.10 -24.88
CA LEU A 139 15.22 -25.83 -24.56
C LEU A 139 14.71 -25.08 -25.80
N GLN A 140 15.45 -25.12 -26.91
CA GLN A 140 15.02 -24.52 -28.18
C GLN A 140 13.77 -25.21 -28.75
N HIS A 141 13.60 -26.51 -28.47
CA HIS A 141 12.51 -27.32 -29.03
C HIS A 141 11.32 -27.46 -28.07
N VAL A 142 11.44 -26.97 -26.83
CA VAL A 142 10.36 -26.87 -25.83
C VAL A 142 9.51 -25.60 -26.03
N ALA A 143 9.55 -24.97 -27.20
CA ALA A 143 8.81 -23.74 -27.51
C ALA A 143 7.37 -23.78 -26.94
N VAL A 144 7.20 -23.00 -25.87
CA VAL A 144 5.96 -22.90 -25.10
C VAL A 144 4.89 -22.35 -26.02
N ALA A 145 3.77 -23.07 -26.15
CA ALA A 145 2.58 -22.56 -26.84
C ALA A 145 2.31 -21.13 -26.35
N PRO A 146 2.11 -20.16 -27.26
CA PRO A 146 1.99 -18.77 -26.89
C PRO A 146 0.84 -18.63 -25.91
N LYS A 147 1.14 -18.42 -24.62
CA LYS A 147 0.17 -17.86 -23.70
C LYS A 147 -0.12 -16.48 -24.26
N THR A 148 -1.30 -16.33 -24.84
CA THR A 148 -1.89 -15.05 -25.21
C THR A 148 -1.51 -14.04 -24.15
N ILE A 149 -0.63 -13.11 -24.53
CA ILE A 149 -0.38 -11.91 -23.75
C ILE A 149 -1.78 -11.33 -23.52
N PRO A 150 -2.26 -11.16 -22.27
CA PRO A 150 -3.54 -10.51 -22.05
C PRO A 150 -3.42 -9.16 -22.74
N THR A 151 -4.19 -8.95 -23.81
CA THR A 151 -4.34 -7.66 -24.45
C THR A 151 -4.65 -6.70 -23.34
N TYR A 152 -3.69 -5.83 -23.02
CA TYR A 152 -3.86 -4.82 -22.00
C TYR A 152 -5.12 -4.06 -22.38
N PHE A 153 -6.13 -4.12 -21.51
CA PHE A 153 -7.30 -3.26 -21.59
C PHE A 153 -6.78 -1.84 -21.76
N GLN A 154 -6.87 -1.31 -22.98
CA GLN A 154 -6.77 0.12 -23.20
C GLN A 154 -8.02 0.68 -22.54
N PRO A 155 -7.91 1.63 -21.59
CA PRO A 155 -9.07 2.39 -21.19
C PRO A 155 -9.41 3.28 -22.39
N SER A 156 -10.27 2.79 -23.29
CA SER A 156 -10.99 3.65 -24.23
C SER A 156 -12.05 4.40 -23.43
N LEU A 157 -11.64 5.48 -22.78
CA LEU A 157 -12.55 6.50 -22.29
C LEU A 157 -11.98 7.85 -22.72
N SER A 158 -12.34 8.24 -23.94
CA SER A 158 -12.37 9.65 -24.29
C SER A 158 -13.47 10.31 -23.43
N PRO A 159 -13.28 11.52 -22.89
CA PRO A 159 -14.30 12.22 -22.08
C PRO A 159 -15.60 12.56 -22.81
N SER A 160 -15.76 12.19 -24.08
CA SER A 160 -16.85 12.64 -24.94
C SER A 160 -18.11 11.77 -24.90
N ASP A 161 -18.05 10.56 -24.33
CA ASP A 161 -19.15 9.57 -24.47
C ASP A 161 -20.12 9.50 -23.27
N ILE A 162 -20.00 10.38 -22.25
CA ILE A 162 -20.85 10.34 -21.03
C ILE A 162 -22.07 11.28 -21.15
N LEU A 163 -22.42 11.73 -22.35
CA LEU A 163 -23.67 12.46 -22.59
C LEU A 163 -24.51 11.77 -23.67
N GLN A 164 -24.90 10.53 -23.42
CA GLN A 164 -26.10 9.89 -23.96
C GLN A 164 -26.13 8.42 -23.52
N ASN A 165 -26.88 8.11 -22.46
CA ASN A 165 -27.98 7.15 -22.56
C ASN A 165 -28.57 6.83 -21.19
N ASP A 166 -29.89 6.94 -21.19
CA ASP A 166 -30.82 6.78 -20.09
C ASP A 166 -30.93 5.35 -19.55
N VAL A 167 -31.31 5.31 -18.28
CA VAL A 167 -32.35 4.46 -17.69
C VAL A 167 -32.53 3.07 -18.32
N ASN A 168 -32.00 2.04 -17.65
CA ASN A 168 -32.82 0.87 -17.31
C ASN A 168 -32.17 -0.01 -16.22
N SER A 169 -33.05 -0.48 -15.35
CA SER A 169 -32.83 -1.22 -14.10
C SER A 169 -32.05 -2.53 -14.24
N VAL A 170 -31.08 -2.75 -13.35
CA VAL A 170 -30.56 -4.09 -13.04
C VAL A 170 -30.52 -4.26 -11.52
N SER A 171 -31.29 -5.23 -11.01
CA SER A 171 -31.38 -5.58 -9.59
C SER A 171 -30.15 -6.37 -9.14
N VAL A 172 -29.51 -5.92 -8.06
CA VAL A 172 -28.36 -6.62 -7.45
C VAL A 172 -28.84 -7.44 -6.24
N ALA A 173 -28.79 -8.76 -6.38
CA ALA A 173 -28.98 -9.69 -5.26
C ALA A 173 -27.78 -9.58 -4.29
N THR A 174 -28.06 -9.26 -3.02
CA THR A 174 -27.07 -9.12 -1.96
C THR A 174 -26.94 -10.43 -1.19
N THR A 175 -25.83 -11.15 -1.36
CA THR A 175 -25.51 -12.30 -0.51
C THR A 175 -24.62 -11.82 0.65
N ARG A 176 -25.19 -11.78 1.86
CA ARG A 176 -24.50 -11.48 3.12
C ARG A 176 -23.67 -12.70 3.57
N PHE A 177 -22.39 -12.50 3.87
CA PHE A 177 -21.63 -13.38 4.76
C PHE A 177 -21.33 -12.62 6.06
N GLN A 178 -21.89 -13.12 7.17
CA GLN A 178 -21.56 -12.72 8.54
C GLN A 178 -20.39 -13.59 9.04
N THR A 179 -19.34 -12.95 9.56
CA THR A 179 -18.37 -13.61 10.45
C THR A 179 -18.42 -12.93 11.82
N ARG A 180 -18.61 -13.76 12.84
CA ARG A 180 -18.77 -13.40 14.26
C ARG A 180 -17.43 -12.94 14.86
N LEU A 181 -17.53 -12.00 15.79
CA LEU A 181 -16.46 -11.53 16.69
C LEU A 181 -16.26 -12.53 17.83
N SER A 182 -15.05 -13.07 17.98
CA SER A 182 -14.57 -13.65 19.25
C SER A 182 -13.04 -13.61 19.27
N GLY A 183 -12.46 -12.77 20.12
CA GLY A 183 -11.00 -12.68 20.23
C GLY A 183 -10.50 -11.46 21.00
N ALA A 184 -11.09 -11.15 22.16
CA ALA A 184 -10.63 -10.07 23.04
C ALA A 184 -9.57 -10.53 24.06
N SER A 185 -9.17 -11.80 24.05
CA SER A 185 -8.31 -12.42 25.07
C SER A 185 -6.85 -12.64 24.66
N GLU A 186 -6.49 -12.46 23.39
CA GLU A 186 -5.12 -12.72 22.90
C GLU A 186 -4.22 -11.47 22.87
N PHE A 187 -4.77 -10.29 23.17
CA PHE A 187 -4.06 -9.01 23.01
C PHE A 187 -3.03 -8.73 24.12
N GLU A 188 -3.20 -9.30 25.32
CA GLU A 188 -2.30 -9.05 26.45
C GLU A 188 -1.00 -9.88 26.41
N GLN A 189 -0.97 -11.03 25.71
CA GLN A 189 0.20 -11.90 25.72
C GLN A 189 1.32 -11.49 24.74
N ILE A 190 1.00 -10.73 23.69
CA ILE A 190 1.99 -10.36 22.65
C ILE A 190 2.88 -9.19 23.11
N CYS A 191 2.40 -8.33 24.03
CA CYS A 191 3.15 -7.16 24.48
C CYS A 191 4.35 -7.50 25.38
N ASN A 192 4.42 -8.70 25.98
CA ASN A 192 5.46 -9.04 26.95
C ASN A 192 6.71 -9.72 26.35
N THR A 193 6.73 -10.03 25.05
CA THR A 193 7.80 -10.86 24.44
C THR A 193 8.73 -10.15 23.47
N LEU A 194 8.55 -8.86 23.20
CA LEU A 194 9.38 -8.11 22.22
C LEU A 194 10.11 -6.93 22.86
N SER A 195 10.79 -7.19 23.98
CA SER A 195 11.76 -6.29 24.58
C SER A 195 13.18 -6.84 24.40
N THR A 196 13.63 -6.95 23.14
CA THR A 196 15.06 -6.96 22.75
C THR A 196 15.13 -7.08 21.23
N HIS A 197 15.47 -6.00 20.52
CA HIS A 197 16.38 -5.97 19.37
C HIS A 197 16.32 -4.59 18.69
N SER A 198 17.50 -4.14 18.24
CA SER A 198 17.92 -2.77 18.02
C SER A 198 17.21 -2.01 16.89
N GLU A 199 16.92 -0.75 17.22
CA GLU A 199 16.69 0.41 16.35
C GLU A 199 17.90 0.56 15.40
N GLU A 200 17.77 0.83 14.09
CA GLU A 200 17.82 2.23 13.61
C GLU A 200 17.33 2.43 12.14
N ASP A 201 17.07 1.41 11.32
CA ASP A 201 17.02 1.63 9.86
C ASP A 201 15.64 1.85 9.17
N THR A 202 14.53 1.95 9.91
CA THR A 202 13.18 1.98 9.28
C THR A 202 12.49 3.35 9.20
N LEU A 203 13.21 4.46 9.44
CA LEU A 203 12.60 5.80 9.51
C LEU A 203 12.46 6.53 8.16
N TRP A 204 13.09 6.05 7.09
CA TRP A 204 13.04 6.73 5.78
C TRP A 204 11.80 6.44 4.93
N ALA A 205 11.00 5.40 5.25
CA ALA A 205 9.90 4.98 4.39
C ALA A 205 8.55 5.69 4.65
N ILE A 206 8.48 6.65 5.59
CA ILE A 206 7.20 7.29 5.98
C ILE A 206 7.04 8.71 5.41
N TYR A 207 8.08 9.30 4.79
CA TYR A 207 8.08 10.71 4.36
C TYR A 207 8.34 10.97 2.87
N CYS A 208 8.16 10.00 1.99
CA CYS A 208 8.09 10.21 0.53
C CYS A 208 6.72 9.81 -0.03
#